data_AF-A0A6P5CV00-F1
#
_entry.id   AF-A0A6P5CV00-F1
#
_cell.length_a   1.000
_cell.length_b   1.000
_cell.length_c   1.000
_cell.angle_alpha   90.00
_cell.angle_beta   90.00
_cell.angle_gamma   90.00
#
_symmetry.space_group_name_H-M   'P 1'
#
loop_
_entity.id
_entity.type
_entity.pdbx_description
1 polymer ?
#
loop_
_entity_poly.entity_id
_entity_poly.type
_entity_poly.pdbx_seq_one_letter_code
_entity_poly.pdbx_strand_id
1 'polypeptide(L)'
;MDKFRSASVGAEEYMYDQTSSGTFQYTLEATKSLRQKQGEGPMTYLNKGQFYAITLSETGDNKCFRHPISKVRSVVMVVFSEDKNRDEQLKYWKYWHSRQHTAKQRVLDIDAENALHSGWQDSAAASSGISKNQFRCVVLVH
;
A
#
# COMPACT_ATOMS: atom_id res chain seq x y z
N MET A 1 -47.71 19.59 11.69
CA MET A 1 -47.32 18.17 11.63
C MET A 1 -46.24 17.97 10.57
N ASP A 2 -45.03 18.31 11.00
CA ASP A 2 -43.71 17.68 10.80
C ASP A 2 -43.31 17.08 9.44
N LYS A 3 -42.35 17.79 8.83
CA LYS A 3 -41.44 17.34 7.78
C LYS A 3 -40.47 16.29 8.36
N PHE A 4 -40.48 15.07 7.83
CA PHE A 4 -39.40 14.11 8.08
C PHE A 4 -38.13 14.55 7.32
N ARG A 5 -37.29 15.33 8.00
CA ARG A 5 -35.85 15.38 7.74
C ARG A 5 -35.27 14.07 8.30
N SER A 6 -34.94 13.12 7.44
CA SER A 6 -34.05 12.03 7.86
C SER A 6 -32.62 12.55 7.73
N ALA A 7 -31.97 12.75 8.87
CA ALA A 7 -30.60 13.23 8.95
C ALA A 7 -29.68 12.28 8.18
N SER A 8 -28.83 12.86 7.31
CA SER A 8 -27.67 12.17 6.75
C SER A 8 -26.79 11.75 7.93
N VAL A 9 -26.88 10.48 8.30
CA VAL A 9 -25.95 9.86 9.26
C VAL A 9 -24.57 10.02 8.67
N GLY A 10 -23.76 10.84 9.33
CA GLY A 10 -22.43 11.22 8.88
C GLY A 10 -21.61 9.98 8.56
N ALA A 11 -20.80 10.10 7.51
CA ALA A 11 -19.63 9.28 7.35
C ALA A 11 -18.74 9.55 8.57
N GLU A 12 -18.93 8.78 9.64
CA GLU A 12 -17.89 8.60 10.64
C GLU A 12 -16.75 7.89 9.90
N GLU A 13 -15.84 8.72 9.40
CA GLU A 13 -14.52 8.34 8.96
C GLU A 13 -13.82 7.80 10.21
N TYR A 14 -13.96 6.49 10.41
CA TYR A 14 -13.34 5.76 11.51
C TYR A 14 -11.82 5.92 11.39
N MET A 15 -11.30 6.93 12.10
CA MET A 15 -9.88 7.19 12.25
C MET A 15 -9.24 5.97 12.90
N TYR A 16 -8.55 5.19 12.08
CA TYR A 16 -7.52 4.33 12.61
C TYR A 16 -6.44 5.21 13.22
N ASP A 17 -6.02 4.88 14.44
CA ASP A 17 -4.85 5.48 15.06
C ASP A 17 -3.65 5.17 14.17
N GLN A 18 -3.29 6.13 13.31
CA GLN A 18 -2.03 6.19 12.59
C GLN A 18 -0.94 6.29 13.66
N THR A 19 -0.54 5.13 14.18
CA THR A 19 0.58 4.97 15.10
C THR A 19 1.88 5.20 14.33
N SER A 20 2.13 6.45 13.99
CA SER A 20 3.42 7.08 13.76
C SER A 20 3.13 8.46 13.21
N SER A 21 3.25 9.49 14.06
CA SER A 21 3.65 10.85 13.67
C SER A 21 3.43 11.16 12.17
N GLY A 22 2.20 11.57 11.82
CA GLY A 22 1.57 11.62 10.48
C GLY A 22 2.33 12.35 9.37
N THR A 23 3.51 11.82 9.04
CA THR A 23 4.41 12.36 8.03
C THR A 23 4.27 11.62 6.72
N PHE A 24 3.99 10.32 6.74
CA PHE A 24 3.77 9.50 5.54
C PHE A 24 2.39 8.86 5.57
N GLN A 25 1.73 8.86 4.42
CA GLN A 25 0.43 8.25 4.20
C GLN A 25 0.53 7.31 3.00
N TYR A 26 -0.24 6.24 3.02
CA TYR A 26 -0.38 5.34 1.88
C TYR A 26 -1.84 5.04 1.60
N THR A 27 -2.15 4.80 0.33
CA THR A 27 -3.48 4.36 -0.12
C THR A 27 -3.31 3.23 -1.13
N LEU A 28 -4.23 2.27 -1.07
CA LEU A 28 -4.39 1.19 -2.03
C LEU A 28 -5.72 1.41 -2.75
N GLU A 29 -5.67 1.55 -4.07
CA GLU A 29 -6.84 1.75 -4.91
C GLU A 29 -7.52 0.41 -5.23
N ALA A 30 -8.29 -0.10 -4.27
CA ALA A 30 -9.15 -1.25 -4.46
C ALA A 30 -10.41 -1.14 -3.58
N THR A 31 -11.36 -2.05 -3.78
CA THR A 31 -12.61 -2.07 -3.01
C THR A 31 -12.33 -2.47 -1.56
N LYS A 32 -12.52 -1.51 -0.64
CA LYS A 32 -12.39 -1.73 0.81
C LYS A 32 -13.57 -2.53 1.34
N SER A 33 -13.34 -3.32 2.39
CA SER A 33 -14.41 -4.04 3.08
C SER A 33 -15.40 -3.06 3.73
N LEU A 34 -16.71 -3.32 3.55
CA LEU A 34 -17.78 -2.62 4.28
C LEU A 34 -17.84 -3.03 5.76
N ARG A 35 -17.36 -4.24 6.09
CA ARG A 35 -17.28 -4.72 7.47
C ARG A 35 -15.85 -4.64 7.95
N GLN A 36 -15.60 -3.80 8.94
CA GLN A 36 -14.39 -3.85 9.74
C GLN A 36 -14.75 -4.43 11.10
N LYS A 37 -14.04 -5.48 11.53
CA LYS A 37 -14.17 -5.97 12.91
C LYS A 37 -13.50 -4.95 13.83
N GLN A 38 -14.14 -4.64 14.95
CA GLN A 38 -13.58 -3.72 15.94
C GLN A 38 -12.24 -4.26 16.42
N GLY A 39 -11.16 -3.47 16.27
CA GLY A 39 -9.79 -3.86 16.64
C GLY A 39 -8.97 -4.54 15.53
N GLU A 40 -9.51 -4.76 14.32
CA GLU A 40 -8.78 -5.30 13.16
C GLU A 40 -8.48 -4.21 12.14
N GLY A 41 -7.30 -4.25 11.51
CA GLY A 41 -6.84 -3.25 10.53
C GLY A 41 -7.74 -3.12 9.29
N PRO A 42 -7.52 -2.10 8.43
CA PRO A 42 -8.29 -1.93 7.22
C PRO A 42 -8.14 -3.13 6.28
N MET A 43 -9.21 -3.90 6.10
CA MET A 43 -9.25 -5.03 5.17
C MET A 43 -9.67 -4.58 3.76
N THR A 44 -8.93 -5.04 2.75
CA THR A 44 -9.18 -4.75 1.33
C THR A 44 -9.16 -6.05 0.54
N TYR A 45 -10.17 -6.29 -0.30
CA TYR A 45 -10.24 -7.51 -1.11
C TYR A 45 -9.54 -7.28 -2.45
N LEU A 46 -8.62 -8.18 -2.79
CA LEU A 46 -7.87 -8.16 -4.05
C LEU A 46 -8.17 -9.40 -4.87
N ASN A 47 -8.32 -9.21 -6.17
CA ASN A 47 -8.41 -10.28 -7.14
C ASN A 47 -6.99 -10.72 -7.51
N LYS A 48 -6.76 -12.03 -7.51
CA LYS A 48 -5.50 -12.62 -7.96
C LYS A 48 -5.24 -12.24 -9.43
N GLY A 49 -4.00 -11.86 -9.74
CA GLY A 49 -3.59 -11.53 -11.11
C GLY A 49 -4.11 -10.19 -11.62
N GLN A 50 -4.71 -9.36 -10.75
CA GLN A 50 -5.15 -8.01 -11.08
C GLN A 50 -4.17 -6.98 -10.54
N PHE A 51 -3.98 -5.89 -11.30
CA PHE A 51 -3.18 -4.75 -10.92
C PHE A 51 -3.95 -3.78 -10.02
N TYR A 52 -3.27 -3.27 -9.00
CA TYR A 52 -3.77 -2.28 -8.06
C TYR A 52 -2.75 -1.17 -7.85
N ALA A 53 -3.21 0.09 -7.86
CA ALA A 53 -2.34 1.22 -7.60
C ALA A 53 -2.13 1.44 -6.10
N ILE A 54 -0.88 1.61 -5.69
CA ILE A 54 -0.48 2.07 -4.37
C ILE A 54 0.07 3.47 -4.52
N THR A 55 -0.48 4.41 -3.75
CA THR A 55 0.06 5.77 -3.64
C THR A 55 0.65 5.95 -2.26
N LEU A 56 1.88 6.46 -2.17
CA LEU A 56 2.52 6.90 -0.93
C LEU A 56 2.70 8.41 -1.01
N SER A 57 2.38 9.14 0.04
CA SER A 57 2.57 10.58 0.11
C SER A 57 3.18 11.02 1.42
N GLU A 58 3.91 12.13 1.40
CA GLU A 58 4.43 12.80 2.58
C GLU A 58 3.52 14.00 2.92
N THR A 59 2.80 13.91 4.04
CA THR A 59 1.74 14.86 4.45
C THR A 59 2.25 15.93 5.43
N GLY A 60 3.50 15.83 5.89
CA GLY A 60 4.09 16.78 6.84
C GLY A 60 4.79 17.97 6.17
N ASP A 61 4.61 19.17 6.75
CA ASP A 61 5.55 20.30 6.61
C ASP A 61 6.86 19.93 7.33
N ASN A 62 7.60 18.95 6.81
CA ASN A 62 8.85 18.51 7.40
C ASN A 62 9.93 19.56 7.15
N LYS A 63 9.86 20.69 7.86
CA LYS A 63 10.90 21.71 7.98
C LYS A 63 12.21 21.12 8.54
N CYS A 64 12.19 19.87 9.02
CA CYS A 64 13.34 19.10 9.50
C CYS A 64 14.13 18.37 8.39
N PHE A 65 13.55 18.05 7.22
CA PHE A 65 14.33 17.55 6.08
C PHE A 65 14.97 18.72 5.31
N ARG A 66 15.77 19.49 6.03
CA ARG A 66 16.73 20.43 5.42
C ARG A 66 17.76 19.56 4.70
N HIS A 67 17.96 19.84 3.42
CA HIS A 67 18.89 19.18 2.49
C HIS A 67 20.17 18.65 3.16
N PRO A 68 20.65 17.43 2.80
CA PRO A 68 20.46 16.79 1.49
C PRO A 68 19.61 15.51 1.46
N ILE A 69 19.03 15.06 2.58
CA ILE A 69 18.31 13.78 2.66
C ILE A 69 16.82 14.01 2.40
N SER A 70 16.44 14.02 1.12
CA SER A 70 15.05 14.15 0.65
C SER A 70 14.55 12.89 -0.07
N LYS A 71 15.21 11.74 0.14
CA LYS A 71 14.86 10.46 -0.47
C LYS A 71 14.59 9.44 0.62
N VAL A 72 13.45 8.78 0.53
CA VAL A 72 13.07 7.67 1.40
C VAL A 72 13.04 6.38 0.60
N ARG A 73 13.36 5.27 1.25
CA ARG A 73 13.23 3.93 0.68
C ARG A 73 11.98 3.27 1.25
N SER A 74 11.00 3.01 0.41
CA SER A 74 9.78 2.30 0.77
C SER A 74 9.89 0.82 0.40
N VAL A 75 9.27 -0.06 1.20
CA VAL A 75 9.22 -1.51 0.95
C VAL A 75 7.76 -1.95 1.01
N VAL A 76 7.26 -2.55 -0.08
CA VAL A 76 5.93 -3.17 -0.16
C VAL A 76 6.10 -4.68 -0.05
N MET A 77 5.35 -5.32 0.84
CA MET A 77 5.45 -6.75 1.10
C MET A 77 4.07 -7.41 1.21
N VAL A 78 4.01 -8.67 0.80
CA VAL A 78 2.89 -9.57 1.11
C VAL A 78 3.38 -10.50 2.21
N VAL A 79 2.71 -10.46 3.35
CA VAL A 79 3.06 -11.24 4.55
C VAL A 79 1.82 -11.93 5.10
N PHE A 80 2.02 -13.01 5.86
CA PHE A 80 0.95 -13.57 6.66
C PHE A 80 0.67 -12.67 7.85
N SER A 81 -0.55 -12.74 8.38
CA SER A 81 -0.92 -12.08 9.64
C SER A 81 0.00 -12.49 10.80
N GLU A 82 0.08 -11.64 11.82
CA GLU A 82 1.06 -11.73 12.92
C GLU A 82 0.91 -12.97 13.82
N ASP A 83 -0.15 -13.76 13.64
CA ASP A 83 -0.43 -14.98 14.42
C ASP A 83 0.46 -16.17 14.04
N LYS A 84 1.27 -16.06 12.98
CA LYS A 84 2.09 -17.17 12.44
C LYS A 84 3.58 -17.02 12.76
N ASN A 85 4.19 -18.06 13.32
CA ASN A 85 5.64 -18.08 13.54
C ASN A 85 6.43 -18.20 12.23
N ARG A 86 7.72 -17.85 12.27
CA ARG A 86 8.61 -17.82 11.10
C ARG A 86 8.65 -19.15 10.32
N ASP A 87 8.73 -20.27 11.02
CA ASP A 87 8.91 -21.58 10.38
C ASP A 87 7.63 -22.03 9.66
N GLU A 88 6.46 -21.70 10.24
CA GLU A 88 5.16 -21.93 9.62
C GLU A 88 4.98 -21.06 8.37
N GLN A 89 5.33 -19.77 8.45
CA GLN A 89 5.31 -18.87 7.29
C GLN A 89 6.21 -19.40 6.16
N LEU A 90 7.45 -19.82 6.48
CA LEU A 90 8.38 -20.40 5.50
C LEU A 90 7.84 -21.68 4.86
N LYS A 91 7.17 -22.54 5.64
CA LYS A 91 6.52 -23.74 5.13
C LYS A 91 5.44 -23.41 4.09
N TYR A 92 4.58 -22.43 4.37
CA TYR A 92 3.54 -22.02 3.43
C TYR A 92 4.10 -21.38 2.17
N TRP A 93 5.12 -20.52 2.29
CA TRP A 93 5.79 -19.95 1.13
C TRP A 93 6.45 -21.00 0.24
N LYS A 94 7.14 -21.98 0.82
CA LYS A 94 7.74 -23.09 0.08
C LYS A 94 6.68 -23.92 -0.65
N TYR A 95 5.58 -24.21 0.02
CA TYR A 95 4.47 -24.97 -0.57
C TYR A 95 3.78 -24.22 -1.71
N TRP A 96 3.57 -22.92 -1.56
CA TRP A 96 3.04 -22.08 -2.64
C TRP A 96 4.02 -22.06 -3.82
N HIS A 97 5.32 -21.87 -3.57
CA HIS A 97 6.33 -21.77 -4.63
C HIS A 97 6.51 -23.08 -5.39
N SER A 98 6.48 -24.24 -4.71
CA SER A 98 6.59 -25.55 -5.35
C SER A 98 5.44 -25.87 -6.32
N ARG A 99 4.37 -25.08 -6.28
CA ARG A 99 3.20 -25.23 -7.17
C ARG A 99 3.18 -24.22 -8.32
N GLN A 100 4.16 -23.33 -8.40
CA GLN A 100 4.26 -22.40 -9.52
C GLN A 100 4.81 -23.10 -10.76
N HIS A 101 4.27 -22.75 -11.93
CA HIS A 101 4.74 -23.31 -13.20
C HIS A 101 6.17 -22.89 -13.55
N THR A 102 6.65 -21.77 -12.98
CA THR A 102 8.01 -21.28 -13.21
C THR A 102 8.69 -20.95 -11.89
N ALA A 103 9.99 -21.25 -11.80
CA ALA A 103 10.79 -20.89 -10.63
C ALA A 103 10.92 -19.38 -10.42
N LYS A 104 10.74 -18.58 -11.49
CA LYS A 104 10.79 -17.12 -11.48
C LYS A 104 9.50 -16.47 -10.98
N GLN A 105 8.42 -17.23 -10.76
CA GLN A 105 7.14 -16.70 -10.30
C GLN A 105 7.29 -16.04 -8.93
N ARG A 106 6.85 -14.78 -8.82
CA ARG A 106 6.88 -13.98 -7.59
C ARG A 106 5.47 -13.90 -7.02
N VAL A 107 5.37 -13.67 -5.71
CA VAL A 107 4.10 -13.43 -5.01
C VAL A 107 3.56 -12.03 -5.33
N LEU A 108 4.47 -11.08 -5.46
CA LEU A 108 4.19 -9.68 -5.74
C LEU A 108 5.07 -9.22 -6.90
N ASP A 109 4.42 -8.71 -7.93
CA ASP A 109 5.05 -8.01 -9.04
C ASP A 109 4.69 -6.52 -9.02
N ILE A 110 5.60 -5.72 -9.55
CA ILE A 110 5.41 -4.28 -9.73
C ILE A 110 5.43 -4.04 -11.23
N ASP A 111 4.40 -3.36 -11.72
CA ASP A 111 4.40 -2.87 -13.09
C ASP A 111 5.33 -1.65 -13.16
N ALA A 112 6.57 -1.93 -13.58
CA ALA A 112 7.59 -0.93 -13.76
C ALA A 112 7.24 0.06 -14.88
N GLU A 113 6.49 -0.33 -15.92
CA GLU A 113 6.17 0.55 -17.05
C GLU A 113 5.28 1.73 -16.60
N ASN A 114 4.26 1.43 -15.80
CA ASN A 114 3.42 2.45 -15.18
C ASN A 114 4.14 3.22 -14.05
N ALA A 115 5.16 2.61 -13.42
CA ALA A 115 6.01 3.29 -12.45
C ALA A 115 7.02 4.26 -13.11
N LEU A 116 7.51 3.95 -14.32
CA LEU A 116 8.41 4.81 -15.09
C LEU A 116 7.67 6.07 -15.60
N HIS A 117 6.40 5.94 -16.00
CA HIS A 117 5.57 7.09 -16.38
C HIS A 117 5.27 8.01 -15.17
N SER A 118 5.25 7.45 -13.97
CA SER A 118 5.22 8.19 -12.70
C SER A 118 6.61 8.61 -12.22
N GLY A 119 7.66 8.52 -13.05
CA GLY A 119 9.00 9.07 -12.82
C GLY A 119 10.03 8.13 -12.18
N TRP A 120 9.82 6.81 -12.19
CA TRP A 120 10.93 5.88 -11.95
C TRP A 120 11.99 6.03 -13.05
N GLN A 121 13.27 6.02 -12.65
CA GLN A 121 14.40 5.75 -13.54
C GLN A 121 15.12 4.55 -12.94
N ASP A 122 15.13 3.44 -13.68
CA ASP A 122 15.92 2.27 -13.34
C ASP A 122 17.41 2.64 -13.37
N SER A 123 18.08 2.43 -12.23
CA SER A 123 19.54 2.39 -12.08
C SER A 123 20.38 3.65 -12.44
N ALA A 124 21.03 4.17 -11.39
CA ALA A 124 22.32 4.89 -11.38
C ALA A 124 22.45 6.34 -11.90
N ALA A 125 21.44 7.01 -12.46
CA ALA A 125 21.56 8.44 -12.77
C ALA A 125 20.31 9.24 -12.36
N ALA A 126 20.57 10.43 -11.81
CA ALA A 126 19.57 11.37 -11.33
C ALA A 126 18.91 12.11 -12.50
N SER A 127 17.58 12.31 -12.45
CA SER A 127 16.93 13.63 -12.62
C SER A 127 15.40 13.49 -12.54
N SER A 128 14.80 14.03 -11.48
CA SER A 128 13.85 15.17 -11.49
C SER A 128 12.60 14.98 -12.35
N GLY A 129 11.44 14.77 -11.69
CA GLY A 129 10.14 14.88 -12.38
C GLY A 129 8.96 14.19 -11.71
N ILE A 130 8.85 14.20 -10.39
CA ILE A 130 7.63 13.81 -9.68
C ILE A 130 7.47 14.84 -8.57
N SER A 131 6.24 15.32 -8.34
CA SER A 131 5.89 16.06 -7.11
C SER A 131 6.64 15.44 -5.93
N LYS A 132 7.51 16.21 -5.27
CA LYS A 132 8.48 15.70 -4.28
C LYS A 132 7.86 14.91 -3.11
N ASN A 133 6.54 14.96 -2.99
CA ASN A 133 5.80 14.47 -1.83
C ASN A 133 4.83 13.34 -2.17
N GLN A 134 4.79 12.82 -3.40
CA GLN A 134 3.89 11.72 -3.74
C GLN A 134 4.51 10.74 -4.74
N PHE A 135 4.42 9.46 -4.41
CA PHE A 135 4.90 8.32 -5.16
C PHE A 135 3.72 7.41 -5.51
N ARG A 136 3.67 6.89 -6.73
CA ARG A 136 2.65 5.93 -7.16
C ARG A 136 3.30 4.75 -7.85
N CYS A 137 2.97 3.53 -7.42
CA CYS A 137 3.31 2.30 -8.13
C CYS A 137 2.08 1.44 -8.35
N VAL A 138 2.17 0.52 -9.30
CA VAL A 138 1.10 -0.44 -9.61
C VAL A 138 1.64 -1.83 -9.30
N VAL A 139 0.91 -2.59 -8.49
CA VAL A 139 1.32 -3.92 -8.02
C VAL A 139 0.31 -4.98 -8.39
N LEU A 140 0.76 -6.22 -8.54
CA LEU A 140 -0.07 -7.39 -8.78
C LEU A 140 0.32 -8.51 -7.81
N VAL A 141 -0.69 -9.13 -7.20
CA VAL A 141 -0.53 -10.29 -6.31
C VAL A 141 -0.92 -11.57 -7.05
N HIS A 142 -0.06 -12.59 -6.97
CA HIS A 142 -0.23 -13.90 -7.62
C HIS A 142 -0.71 -15.00 -6.68
#